data_AF-A0A345UAC5-F1
#
_entry.id   AF-A0A345UAC5-F1
#
_cell.length_a   1.000
_cell.length_b   1.000
_cell.length_c   1.000
_cell.angle_alpha   90.00
_cell.angle_beta   90.00
_cell.angle_gamma   90.00
#
_symmetry.space_group_name_H-M   'P 1'
#
loop_
_entity.id
_entity.type
_entity.pdbx_description
1 polymer ?
#
loop_
_entity_poly.entity_id
_entity_poly.type
_entity_poly.pdbx_seq_one_letter_code
_entity_poly.pdbx_strand_id
1 'polypeptide(L)' 'MNNFWNNIKRFPSFFFSVITGFFLTTFYPIFRLLKKKNKRLIIITITLIFILILSTILRYMLDIN' A
#
# COMPACT_ATOMS: atom_id res chain seq x y z
N MET A 1 -31.30 14.82 -16.87
CA MET A 1 -29.82 14.73 -17.07
C MET A 1 -28.97 15.39 -15.98
N ASN A 2 -29.39 16.48 -15.32
CA ASN A 2 -28.54 17.14 -14.30
C ASN A 2 -28.09 16.24 -13.14
N ASN A 3 -28.96 15.34 -12.67
CA ASN A 3 -28.61 14.43 -11.57
C ASN A 3 -27.49 13.46 -11.93
N PHE A 4 -27.44 12.99 -13.19
CA PHE A 4 -26.38 12.10 -13.67
C PHE A 4 -25.01 12.79 -13.65
N TRP A 5 -24.93 13.99 -14.22
CA TRP A 5 -23.69 14.79 -14.22
C TRP A 5 -23.25 15.21 -12.82
N ASN A 6 -24.21 15.50 -11.92
CA ASN A 6 -23.91 15.79 -10.51
C ASN A 6 -23.33 14.56 -9.78
N ASN A 7 -23.84 13.35 -10.06
CA ASN A 7 -23.31 12.11 -9.48
C ASN A 7 -21.90 11.80 -9.99
N ILE A 8 -21.64 11.96 -11.30
CA ILE A 8 -20.30 11.78 -11.88
C ILE A 8 -19.28 12.71 -11.21
N LYS A 9 -19.64 13.98 -10.97
CA LYS A 9 -18.73 14.93 -10.30
C LYS A 9 -18.47 14.58 -8.83
N ARG A 10 -19.44 13.95 -8.14
CA ARG A 10 -19.33 13.56 -6.73
C ARG A 10 -18.60 12.23 -6.52
N PHE A 11 -18.67 11.34 -7.51
CA PHE A 11 -18.09 10.00 -7.43
C PHE A 11 -16.58 9.99 -7.11
N PRO A 12 -15.72 10.85 -7.70
CA PRO A 12 -14.30 10.90 -7.34
C PRO A 12 -14.09 11.17 -5.85
N SER A 13 -14.80 12.13 -5.26
CA SER A 13 -14.68 12.47 -3.84
C SER A 13 -15.09 11.30 -2.94
N PHE A 14 -16.18 10.60 -3.31
CA PHE A 14 -16.60 9.38 -2.63
C PHE A 14 -15.52 8.29 -2.74
N PHE A 15 -15.01 8.04 -3.94
CA PHE A 15 -13.98 7.04 -4.19
C PHE A 15 -12.70 7.30 -3.38
N PHE A 16 -12.20 8.53 -3.39
CA PHE A 16 -11.04 8.90 -2.57
C PHE A 16 -11.31 8.80 -1.07
N SER A 17 -12.51 9.16 -0.60
CA SER A 17 -12.88 8.99 0.81
C SER A 17 -12.89 7.52 1.22
N VAL A 18 -13.46 6.65 0.40
CA VAL A 18 -13.51 5.20 0.65
C VAL A 18 -12.10 4.60 0.63
N ILE A 19 -11.29 4.92 -0.37
CA ILE A 19 -9.90 4.44 -0.45
C ILE A 19 -9.09 4.92 0.74
N THR A 20 -9.22 6.19 1.12
CA THR A 20 -8.46 6.73 2.24
C THR A 20 -8.89 6.10 3.56
N GLY A 21 -10.21 5.96 3.79
CA GLY A 21 -10.74 5.29 4.98
C GLY A 21 -10.30 3.82 5.05
N PHE A 22 -10.40 3.09 3.94
CA PHE A 22 -9.91 1.72 3.82
C PHE A 22 -8.41 1.63 4.12
N PHE A 23 -7.60 2.47 3.45
CA PHE A 23 -6.15 2.49 3.64
C PHE A 23 -5.79 2.77 5.11
N LEU A 24 -6.39 3.80 5.71
CA LEU A 24 -6.12 4.14 7.10
C LEU A 24 -6.52 3.00 8.04
N THR A 25 -7.71 2.45 7.90
CA THR A 25 -8.21 1.39 8.82
C THR A 25 -7.45 0.07 8.66
N THR A 26 -7.19 -0.37 7.43
CA THR A 26 -6.47 -1.61 7.15
C THR A 26 -4.99 -1.52 7.52
N PHE A 27 -4.32 -0.39 7.24
CA PHE A 27 -2.89 -0.25 7.49
C PHE A 27 -2.54 0.34 8.87
N TYR A 28 -3.50 0.90 9.62
CA TYR A 28 -3.28 1.35 11.01
C TYR A 28 -2.57 0.35 11.92
N PRO A 29 -2.97 -0.94 11.99
CA PRO A 29 -2.26 -1.92 12.82
C PRO A 29 -0.80 -2.11 12.39
N ILE A 30 -0.50 -2.02 11.09
CA ILE A 30 0.86 -2.11 10.55
C ILE A 30 1.69 -0.92 11.05
N PHE A 31 1.16 0.30 10.92
CA PHE A 31 1.82 1.50 11.45
C PHE A 31 2.01 1.45 12.98
N ARG A 32 1.07 0.85 13.70
CA ARG A 32 1.19 0.63 15.15
C ARG A 32 2.33 -0.34 15.50
N LEU A 33 2.50 -1.41 14.72
CA LEU A 33 3.59 -2.37 14.91
C LEU A 33 4.96 -1.74 14.62
N LEU A 34 5.05 -0.86 13.61
CA LEU A 34 6.26 -0.11 13.30
C LEU A 34 6.71 0.83 14.43
N LYS A 35 5.79 1.30 15.29
CA LYS A 35 6.14 2.14 16.46
C LYS A 35 6.77 1.34 17.61
N LYS A 36 6.62 0.01 17.64
CA LYS A 36 7.21 -0.85 18.69
C LYS A 36 8.64 -1.24 18.28
N LYS A 37 9.66 -0.74 19.00
CA LYS A 37 11.10 -0.92 18.66
C LYS A 37 11.46 -2.37 18.27
N ASN A 38 11.05 -3.37 19.05
CA ASN A 38 11.41 -4.77 18.80
C ASN A 38 10.72 -5.35 17.55
N LYS A 39 9.48 -4.91 17.25
CA LYS A 39 8.72 -5.37 16.07
C LYS A 39 9.14 -4.59 14.81
N ARG A 40 9.59 -3.35 14.96
CA ARG A 40 10.08 -2.51 13.87
C ARG A 40 11.26 -3.15 13.14
N LEU A 41 12.26 -3.65 13.89
CA LEU A 41 13.42 -4.31 13.29
C LEU A 41 13.01 -5.54 12.48
N ILE A 42 12.14 -6.39 13.04
CA ILE A 42 11.62 -7.58 12.34
C ILE A 42 10.92 -7.19 11.04
N ILE A 43 10.05 -6.19 11.07
CA ILE A 43 9.32 -5.73 9.87
C ILE A 43 10.30 -5.20 8.82
N ILE A 44 11.25 -4.35 9.20
CA ILE A 44 12.26 -3.81 8.28
C ILE A 44 13.08 -4.93 7.64
N THR A 45 13.54 -5.90 8.43
CA THR A 45 14.31 -7.04 7.91
C THR A 45 13.50 -7.86 6.92
N ILE A 46 12.24 -8.18 7.23
CA ILE A 46 11.35 -8.90 6.32
C ILE A 46 11.13 -8.10 5.02
N THR A 47 10.90 -6.79 5.11
CA THR A 47 10.71 -5.93 3.93
C THR A 47 11.97 -5.89 3.06
N LEU A 48 13.17 -5.80 3.66
CA LEU A 48 14.43 -5.82 2.91
C LEU A 48 14.66 -7.16 2.20
N ILE A 49 14.44 -8.27 2.90
CA ILE A 49 14.55 -9.61 2.29
C ILE A 49 13.57 -9.75 1.13
N PHE A 50 12.33 -9.29 1.30
CA PHE A 50 11.32 -9.31 0.24
C PHE A 50 11.76 -8.52 -0.99
N ILE A 51 12.31 -7.32 -0.81
CA ILE A 51 12.84 -6.49 -1.91
C ILE A 51 14.01 -7.18 -2.61
N LEU A 52 14.93 -7.81 -1.86
CA LEU A 52 16.06 -8.55 -2.43
C LEU A 52 15.59 -9.77 -3.24
N ILE A 53 14.57 -10.48 -2.76
CA ILE A 53 13.99 -11.61 -3.50
C ILE A 53 13.36 -11.10 -4.79
N LEU A 54 12.55 -10.04 -4.74
CA LEU A 54 11.94 -9.45 -5.93
C LEU A 54 12.98 -8.96 -6.93
N SER A 55 14.03 -8.27 -6.47
CA SER A 55 15.09 -7.79 -7.36
C SER A 55 15.86 -8.95 -8.00
N THR A 56 16.06 -10.04 -7.27
CA THR A 56 16.68 -11.26 -7.78
C THR A 56 15.80 -11.93 -8.84
N ILE A 57 14.50 -12.06 -8.59
CA ILE A 57 13.54 -12.57 -9.57
C ILE A 57 13.57 -11.72 -10.85
N LEU A 58 13.51 -10.39 -10.71
CA LEU A 58 13.54 -9.47 -11.84
C LEU A 58 14.86 -9.57 -12.63
N ARG A 59 16.00 -9.71 -11.93
CA ARG A 59 17.30 -9.92 -12.57
C ARG A 59 17.31 -11.19 -13.42
N TYR A 60 16.82 -12.30 -12.88
CA TYR A 60 16.70 -13.55 -13.64
C TYR A 60 15.73 -13.43 -14.82
N MET A 61 14.62 -12.72 -14.66
CA MET A 61 13.66 -12.51 -15.75
C MET A 61 14.23 -11.65 -16.88
N LEU A 62 15.13 -10.71 -16.55
CA LEU A 62 15.73 -9.79 -17.50
C LEU A 62 17.10 -10.28 -18.01
N ASP A 63 17.56 -11.45 -17.57
CA ASP A 63 18.91 -11.99 -17.85
C ASP A 63 20.03 -10.99 -17.49
N ILE A 64 19.79 -10.20 -16.44
CA ILE A 64 20.76 -9.24 -15.89
C ILE A 64 21.52 -9.95 -14.78
N ASN A 65 22.70 -10.48 -15.10
CA ASN A 65 23.66 -11.03 -14.13
C ASN A 65 24.28 -9.93 -13.25
#